data_AF-A0A6A5W7Z9-F1
#
_entry.id   AF-A0A6A5W7Z9-F1
#
_cell.length_a   1.000
_cell.length_b   1.000
_cell.length_c   1.000
_cell.angle_alpha   90.00
_cell.angle_beta   90.00
_cell.angle_gamma   90.00
#
_symmetry.space_group_name_H-M   'P 1'
#
loop_
_entity.id
_entity.type
_entity.pdbx_description
1 polymer ?
#
loop_
_entity_poly.entity_id
_entity_poly.type
_entity_poly.pdbx_seq_one_letter_code
_entity_poly.pdbx_strand_id
1 'polypeptide(L)'
;LELRPKEKQQTFHLLEILSRLRYPSPVSEVFWMFGFCTCRTIFQTERLAGIYAVILYGLNDQPKAFEALWNALKNNKLHELFHRFGYGDYQSNIPELQHFFSTSMEHRPTVWRLIQFLRDIDNLNPSNALAEDYGFALCRNHQEVGKLKDIYSKLLGITGPSALHDAC
;
A
#
# COMPACT_ATOMS: atom_id res chain seq x y z
N LEU A 1 18.26 14.60 -8.41
CA LEU A 1 18.05 15.14 -7.05
C LEU A 1 17.72 13.98 -6.12
N GLU A 2 18.64 13.58 -5.25
CA GLU A 2 18.33 12.58 -4.21
C GLU A 2 17.44 13.25 -3.14
N LEU A 3 16.13 13.07 -3.26
CA LEU A 3 15.20 13.48 -2.21
C LEU A 3 15.33 12.50 -1.04
N ARG A 4 16.01 12.92 0.03
CA ARG A 4 16.00 12.21 1.32
C ARG A 4 15.08 12.95 2.30
N PRO A 5 14.37 12.24 3.21
CA PRO A 5 14.35 10.79 3.41
C PRO A 5 13.46 10.03 2.41
N LYS A 6 13.41 8.69 2.48
CA LYS A 6 12.65 7.82 1.56
C LYS A 6 11.18 8.23 1.46
N GLU A 7 10.56 8.63 2.56
CA GLU A 7 9.15 9.05 2.60
C GLU A 7 8.91 10.29 1.74
N LYS A 8 9.86 11.24 1.73
CA LYS A 8 9.79 12.44 0.88
C LYS A 8 9.89 12.06 -0.59
N GLN A 9 10.80 11.15 -0.94
CA GLN A 9 10.93 10.62 -2.30
C GLN A 9 9.64 9.92 -2.76
N GLN A 10 9.08 9.04 -1.94
CA GLN A 10 7.88 8.27 -2.29
C GLN A 10 6.63 9.15 -2.32
N THR A 11 6.57 10.20 -1.51
CA THR A 11 5.52 11.23 -1.61
C THR A 11 5.64 12.03 -2.91
N PHE A 12 6.85 12.34 -3.34
CA PHE A 12 7.07 12.99 -4.65
C PHE A 12 6.65 12.08 -5.80
N HIS A 13 6.98 10.79 -5.71
CA HIS A 13 6.53 9.81 -6.69
C HIS A 13 4.99 9.66 -6.71
N LEU A 14 4.33 9.66 -5.55
CA LEU A 14 2.87 9.70 -5.48
C LEU A 14 2.30 10.95 -6.17
N LEU A 15 2.87 12.12 -5.90
CA LEU A 15 2.46 13.38 -6.54
C LEU A 15 2.58 13.30 -8.07
N GLU A 16 3.69 12.74 -8.60
CA GLU A 16 3.87 12.55 -10.03
C GLU A 16 2.80 11.63 -10.62
N ILE A 17 2.51 10.50 -9.96
CA ILE A 17 1.48 9.55 -10.39
C ILE A 17 0.10 10.23 -10.44
N LEU A 18 -0.28 10.93 -9.37
CA LEU A 18 -1.59 11.59 -9.24
C LEU A 18 -1.75 12.77 -10.21
N SER A 19 -0.68 13.50 -10.54
CA SER A 19 -0.73 14.60 -11.51
C SER A 19 -1.16 14.16 -12.92
N ARG A 20 -1.02 12.86 -13.21
CA ARG A 20 -1.44 12.23 -14.47
C ARG A 20 -2.81 11.55 -14.36
N LEU A 21 -3.56 11.83 -13.28
CA LEU A 21 -4.84 11.20 -12.96
C LEU A 21 -4.76 9.66 -12.90
N ARG A 22 -3.63 9.14 -12.40
CA ARG A 22 -3.40 7.71 -12.20
C ARG A 22 -3.28 7.40 -10.71
N TYR A 23 -3.32 6.11 -10.37
CA TYR A 23 -3.00 5.60 -9.03
C TYR A 23 -1.76 4.69 -9.09
N PRO A 24 -1.10 4.44 -7.96
CA PRO A 24 0.10 3.61 -7.93
C PRO A 24 -0.13 2.20 -8.47
N SER A 25 0.82 1.71 -9.26
CA SER A 25 0.89 0.30 -9.68
C SER A 25 1.47 -0.55 -8.54
N PRO A 26 1.07 -1.82 -8.38
CA PRO A 26 1.65 -2.76 -7.41
C PRO A 26 3.18 -2.89 -7.46
N VAL A 27 3.79 -2.65 -8.62
CA VAL A 27 5.25 -2.64 -8.83
C VAL A 27 5.94 -1.53 -8.01
N SER A 28 5.23 -0.45 -7.69
CA SER A 28 5.79 0.71 -6.99
C SER A 28 5.69 0.56 -5.48
N GLU A 29 6.74 0.97 -4.77
CA GLU A 29 6.76 1.06 -3.31
C GLU A 29 5.67 2.00 -2.75
N VAL A 30 5.25 2.99 -3.54
CA VAL A 30 4.14 3.89 -3.24
C VAL A 30 2.86 3.12 -2.96
N PHE A 31 2.62 2.02 -3.70
CA PHE A 31 1.43 1.19 -3.54
C PHE A 31 1.30 0.63 -2.13
N TRP A 32 2.41 0.16 -1.56
CA TRP A 32 2.43 -0.34 -0.20
C TRP A 32 2.48 0.81 0.82
N MET A 33 3.39 1.78 0.68
CA MET A 33 3.59 2.81 1.69
C MET A 33 2.33 3.64 1.98
N PHE A 34 1.53 3.91 0.94
CA PHE A 34 0.29 4.68 1.03
C PHE A 34 -0.96 3.80 1.13
N GLY A 35 -0.81 2.49 1.39
CA GLY A 35 -1.93 1.63 1.77
C GLY A 35 -2.83 1.16 0.63
N PHE A 36 -2.46 1.34 -0.65
CA PHE A 36 -3.23 0.82 -1.79
C PHE A 36 -3.33 -0.71 -1.80
N CYS A 37 -2.39 -1.41 -1.16
CA CYS A 37 -2.48 -2.85 -0.90
C CYS A 37 -3.73 -3.27 -0.09
N THR A 38 -4.35 -2.35 0.66
CA THR A 38 -5.57 -2.62 1.44
C THR A 38 -6.86 -2.52 0.61
N CYS A 39 -6.81 -1.85 -0.55
CA CYS A 39 -7.95 -1.72 -1.45
C CYS A 39 -8.24 -3.07 -2.12
N ARG A 40 -9.46 -3.59 -2.01
CA ARG A 40 -9.94 -4.85 -2.63
C ARG A 40 -10.55 -4.64 -4.01
N THR A 41 -10.99 -3.43 -4.33
CA THR A 41 -11.64 -3.10 -5.61
C THR A 41 -11.02 -1.86 -6.26
N ILE A 42 -11.24 -1.71 -7.57
CA ILE A 42 -10.83 -0.52 -8.30
C ILE A 42 -11.46 0.76 -7.72
N PHE A 43 -12.74 0.70 -7.32
CA PHE A 43 -13.42 1.83 -6.70
C PHE A 43 -12.73 2.29 -5.40
N GLN A 44 -12.29 1.35 -4.57
CA GLN A 44 -11.53 1.68 -3.35
C GLN A 44 -10.17 2.30 -3.67
N THR A 45 -9.49 1.79 -4.70
CA THR A 45 -8.21 2.35 -5.18
C THR A 45 -8.38 3.79 -5.69
N GLU A 46 -9.38 4.03 -6.53
CA GLU A 46 -9.70 5.36 -7.05
C GLU A 46 -10.09 6.33 -5.93
N ARG A 47 -10.91 5.88 -4.98
CA ARG A 47 -11.28 6.69 -3.81
C ARG A 47 -10.05 7.08 -2.99
N LEU A 48 -9.15 6.14 -2.70
CA LEU A 48 -7.93 6.42 -1.95
C LEU A 48 -7.01 7.40 -2.69
N ALA A 49 -6.85 7.22 -4.02
CA ALA A 49 -6.11 8.15 -4.86
C ALA A 49 -6.73 9.55 -4.85
N GLY A 50 -8.07 9.64 -4.90
CA GLY A 50 -8.80 10.89 -4.80
C GLY A 50 -8.57 11.63 -3.48
N ILE A 51 -8.56 10.91 -2.35
CA ILE A 51 -8.25 11.51 -1.03
C ILE A 51 -6.83 12.12 -1.05
N TYR A 52 -5.83 11.38 -1.52
CA TYR A 52 -4.47 11.90 -1.63
C TYR A 52 -4.36 13.09 -2.59
N ALA A 53 -5.07 13.06 -3.72
CA ALA A 53 -5.11 14.18 -4.66
C ALA A 53 -5.72 15.43 -4.02
N VAL A 54 -6.82 15.29 -3.27
CA VAL A 54 -7.42 16.43 -2.53
C VAL A 54 -6.47 16.95 -1.47
N ILE A 55 -5.75 16.10 -0.74
CA ILE A 55 -4.75 16.55 0.24
C ILE A 55 -3.65 17.37 -0.45
N LEU A 56 -3.11 16.89 -1.57
CA LEU A 56 -1.98 17.51 -2.26
C LEU A 56 -2.34 18.75 -3.08
N TYR A 57 -3.53 18.79 -3.69
CA TYR A 57 -3.95 19.86 -4.59
C TYR A 57 -5.04 20.77 -4.01
N GLY A 58 -5.76 20.33 -2.99
CA GLY A 58 -6.88 21.08 -2.39
C GLY A 58 -6.46 22.19 -1.43
N LEU A 59 -5.18 22.27 -1.05
CA LEU A 59 -4.65 23.42 -0.31
C LEU A 59 -4.14 24.49 -1.27
N ASN A 60 -4.39 25.75 -0.92
CA ASN A 60 -3.81 26.91 -1.61
C ASN A 60 -2.26 26.96 -1.54
N ASP A 61 -1.64 26.11 -0.72
CA ASP A 61 -0.20 26.00 -0.51
C ASP A 61 0.27 24.55 -0.72
N GLN A 62 0.52 24.21 -1.98
CA GLN A 62 0.97 22.86 -2.39
C GLN A 62 2.29 22.43 -1.71
N PRO A 63 3.32 23.30 -1.55
CA PRO A 63 4.52 22.95 -0.80
C PRO A 63 4.21 22.50 0.64
N LYS A 64 3.33 23.20 1.35
CA LYS A 64 2.92 22.79 2.71
C LYS A 64 2.10 21.50 2.71
N ALA A 65 1.23 21.30 1.72
CA ALA A 65 0.48 20.06 1.57
C ALA A 65 1.40 18.85 1.38
N PHE A 66 2.37 18.99 0.47
CA PHE A 66 3.41 18.02 0.22
C PHE A 66 4.19 17.73 1.50
N GLU A 67 4.59 18.77 2.24
CA GLU A 67 5.32 18.64 3.49
C GLU A 67 4.53 17.92 4.58
N ALA A 68 3.25 18.26 4.73
CA ALA A 68 2.37 17.59 5.67
C ALA A 68 2.24 16.10 5.34
N LEU A 69 2.10 15.74 4.06
CA LEU A 69 1.91 14.36 3.64
C LEU A 69 3.15 13.49 3.90
N TRP A 70 4.33 13.91 3.47
CA TRP A 70 5.53 13.08 3.68
C TRP A 70 5.92 12.99 5.15
N ASN A 71 5.68 14.05 5.95
CA ASN A 71 5.86 14.00 7.39
C ASN A 71 4.86 13.07 8.06
N ALA A 72 3.59 13.07 7.62
CA ALA A 72 2.60 12.14 8.14
C ALA A 72 2.97 10.69 7.83
N LEU A 73 3.47 10.41 6.61
CA LEU A 73 3.98 9.09 6.25
C LEU A 73 5.16 8.67 7.16
N LYS A 74 6.15 9.54 7.33
CA LYS A 74 7.33 9.28 8.16
C LYS A 74 6.99 8.99 9.62
N ASN A 75 6.03 9.71 10.19
CA ASN A 75 5.69 9.61 11.61
C ASN A 75 4.51 8.66 11.88
N ASN A 76 4.06 7.88 10.89
CA ASN A 76 2.89 7.01 10.98
C ASN A 76 1.59 7.73 11.39
N LYS A 77 1.36 8.92 10.82
CA LYS A 77 0.23 9.84 11.11
C LYS A 77 -0.69 10.07 9.91
N LEU A 78 -0.70 9.19 8.91
CA LEU A 78 -1.58 9.33 7.75
C LEU A 78 -3.07 9.35 8.13
N HIS A 79 -3.47 8.58 9.15
CA HIS A 79 -4.82 8.60 9.70
C HIS A 79 -5.22 10.00 10.24
N GLU A 80 -4.34 10.63 11.02
CA GLU A 80 -4.56 12.00 11.56
C GLU A 80 -4.67 13.01 10.41
N LEU A 81 -3.82 12.87 9.40
CA LEU A 81 -3.87 13.73 8.21
C LEU A 81 -5.21 13.58 7.48
N PHE A 82 -5.71 12.37 7.28
CA PHE A 82 -7.00 12.14 6.61
C PHE A 82 -8.14 12.79 7.39
N HIS A 83 -8.15 12.65 8.72
CA HIS A 83 -9.13 13.31 9.60
C HIS A 83 -9.11 14.82 9.45
N ARG A 84 -7.92 15.43 9.47
CA ARG A 84 -7.74 16.88 9.33
C ARG A 84 -8.32 17.43 8.01
N PHE A 85 -8.32 16.62 6.96
CA PHE A 85 -8.84 16.97 5.64
C PHE A 85 -10.30 16.55 5.43
N GLY A 86 -11.00 16.13 6.49
CA GLY A 86 -12.43 15.79 6.43
C GLY A 86 -12.73 14.38 5.93
N TYR A 87 -11.71 13.52 5.82
CA TYR A 87 -11.86 12.14 5.33
C TYR A 87 -11.84 11.11 6.46
N GLY A 88 -12.17 11.47 7.69
CA GLY A 88 -12.08 10.57 8.85
C GLY A 88 -12.95 9.30 8.77
N ASP A 89 -13.94 9.27 7.89
CA ASP A 89 -14.84 8.15 7.64
C ASP A 89 -14.33 7.16 6.57
N TYR A 90 -13.08 7.31 6.11
CA TYR A 90 -12.50 6.47 5.05
C TYR A 90 -12.61 4.97 5.34
N GLN A 91 -12.57 4.56 6.62
CA GLN A 91 -12.67 3.17 7.05
C GLN A 91 -14.00 2.50 6.66
N SER A 92 -15.08 3.26 6.48
CA SER A 92 -16.36 2.73 6.00
C SER A 92 -16.25 2.17 4.57
N ASN A 93 -15.30 2.69 3.79
CA ASN A 93 -15.05 2.27 2.41
C ASN A 93 -13.85 1.33 2.29
N ILE A 94 -12.83 1.50 3.14
CA ILE A 94 -11.58 0.72 3.13
C ILE A 94 -11.25 0.31 4.59
N PRO A 95 -11.94 -0.70 5.16
CA PRO A 95 -11.83 -1.02 6.59
C PRO A 95 -10.40 -1.31 7.06
N GLU A 96 -9.65 -2.07 6.25
CA GLU A 96 -8.29 -2.49 6.57
C GLU A 96 -7.28 -1.32 6.62
N LEU A 97 -7.60 -0.19 5.98
CA LEU A 97 -6.69 0.96 5.88
C LEU A 97 -6.42 1.59 7.24
N GLN A 98 -7.39 1.56 8.16
CA GLN A 98 -7.21 2.10 9.50
C GLN A 98 -6.18 1.30 10.30
N HIS A 99 -6.31 -0.03 10.30
CA HIS A 99 -5.35 -0.91 10.96
C HIS A 99 -3.97 -0.76 10.31
N PHE A 100 -3.92 -0.68 8.98
CA PHE A 100 -2.68 -0.47 8.22
C PHE A 100 -1.96 0.83 8.60
N PHE A 101 -2.66 1.95 8.72
CA PHE A 101 -2.07 3.23 9.14
C PHE A 101 -1.78 3.32 10.63
N SER A 102 -2.48 2.57 11.46
CA SER A 102 -2.22 2.53 12.91
C SER A 102 -0.98 1.70 13.24
N THR A 103 -0.53 0.86 12.31
CA THR A 103 0.65 0.01 12.47
C THR A 103 1.85 0.63 11.77
N SER A 104 2.94 0.86 12.53
CA SER A 104 4.20 1.38 11.98
C SER A 104 4.74 0.48 10.87
N MET A 105 5.45 1.06 9.89
CA MET A 105 5.90 0.34 8.69
C MET A 105 6.71 -0.93 9.00
N GLU A 106 7.52 -0.92 10.07
CA GLU A 106 8.36 -2.04 10.51
C GLU A 106 7.55 -3.21 11.11
N HIS A 107 6.36 -2.92 11.64
CA HIS A 107 5.51 -3.88 12.34
C HIS A 107 4.28 -4.27 11.52
N ARG A 108 4.15 -3.79 10.28
CA ARG A 108 3.00 -4.12 9.43
C ARG A 108 3.01 -5.61 9.07
N PRO A 109 1.87 -6.31 9.18
CA PRO A 109 1.73 -7.69 8.71
C PRO A 109 2.28 -7.88 7.30
N THR A 110 3.08 -8.93 7.09
CA THR A 110 3.71 -9.21 5.79
C THR A 110 2.69 -9.58 4.71
N VAL A 111 1.44 -9.89 5.10
CA VAL A 111 0.35 -10.15 4.14
C VAL A 111 0.07 -8.95 3.23
N TRP A 112 0.35 -7.73 3.70
CA TRP A 112 0.22 -6.54 2.84
C TRP A 112 1.28 -6.51 1.72
N ARG A 113 2.47 -7.04 1.99
CA ARG A 113 3.51 -7.27 0.97
C ARG A 113 3.17 -8.46 0.09
N LEU A 114 2.56 -9.51 0.63
CA LEU A 114 2.03 -10.61 -0.16
C LEU A 114 1.00 -10.07 -1.17
N ILE A 115 0.00 -9.31 -0.72
CA ILE A 115 -1.02 -8.73 -1.61
C ILE A 115 -0.40 -7.87 -2.71
N GLN A 116 0.61 -7.06 -2.39
CA GLN A 116 1.36 -6.32 -3.40
C GLN A 116 2.00 -7.25 -4.43
N PHE A 117 2.73 -8.27 -3.97
CA PHE A 117 3.41 -9.26 -4.81
C PHE A 117 2.44 -10.05 -5.70
N LEU A 118 1.28 -10.43 -5.17
CA LEU A 118 0.23 -11.13 -5.93
C LEU A 118 -0.35 -10.26 -7.05
N ARG A 119 -0.47 -8.95 -6.84
CA ARG A 119 -1.01 -8.00 -7.82
C ARG A 119 0.01 -7.56 -8.86
N ASP A 120 1.29 -7.69 -8.56
CA ASP A 120 2.37 -7.55 -9.53
C ASP A 120 2.53 -8.88 -10.29
N ILE A 121 1.70 -9.08 -11.32
CA ILE A 121 1.57 -10.37 -12.02
C ILE A 121 2.88 -10.84 -12.66
N ASP A 122 3.71 -9.90 -13.13
CA ASP A 122 4.96 -10.19 -13.83
C ASP A 122 6.11 -10.47 -12.87
N ASN A 123 5.98 -10.08 -11.60
CA ASN A 123 7.00 -10.33 -10.59
C ASN A 123 6.93 -11.77 -10.07
N LEU A 124 8.00 -12.51 -10.32
CA LEU A 124 8.19 -13.91 -9.91
C LEU A 124 9.30 -14.06 -8.86
N ASN A 125 9.81 -12.93 -8.33
CA ASN A 125 10.88 -12.87 -7.33
C ASN A 125 10.30 -12.40 -6.00
N PRO A 126 9.94 -13.32 -5.08
CA PRO A 126 9.48 -12.94 -3.75
C PRO A 126 10.62 -12.29 -2.95
N SER A 127 10.30 -11.38 -2.04
CA SER A 127 11.28 -10.90 -1.04
C SER A 127 11.58 -12.00 -0.01
N ASN A 128 12.67 -11.86 0.75
CA ASN A 128 13.04 -12.83 1.79
C ASN A 128 11.91 -13.05 2.81
N ALA A 129 11.25 -11.98 3.27
CA ALA A 129 10.12 -12.10 4.18
C ALA A 129 8.97 -12.91 3.58
N LEU A 130 8.68 -12.74 2.27
CA LEU A 130 7.65 -13.56 1.63
C LEU A 130 8.10 -15.01 1.44
N ALA A 131 9.38 -15.23 1.15
CA ALA A 131 9.94 -16.56 1.00
C ALA A 131 9.86 -17.37 2.31
N GLU A 132 10.12 -16.71 3.44
CA GLU A 132 10.05 -17.31 4.77
C GLU A 132 8.60 -17.50 5.22
N ASP A 133 7.81 -16.43 5.26
CA ASP A 133 6.46 -16.46 5.85
C ASP A 133 5.46 -17.26 5.01
N TYR A 134 5.57 -17.23 3.68
CA TYR A 134 4.56 -17.82 2.78
C TYR A 134 5.12 -19.01 1.98
N GLY A 135 6.23 -19.60 2.44
CA GLY A 135 6.77 -20.82 1.87
C GLY A 135 7.31 -20.72 0.44
N PHE A 136 7.47 -19.51 -0.12
CA PHE A 136 8.08 -19.37 -1.45
C PHE A 136 9.55 -19.81 -1.49
N ALA A 137 10.24 -19.91 -0.34
CA ALA A 137 11.57 -20.51 -0.24
C ALA A 137 11.61 -21.98 -0.72
N LEU A 138 10.46 -22.67 -0.73
CA LEU A 138 10.34 -24.04 -1.21
C LEU A 138 10.13 -24.14 -2.73
N CYS A 139 9.85 -23.02 -3.41
CA CYS A 139 9.69 -22.98 -4.86
C CYS A 139 11.06 -23.10 -5.55
N ARG A 140 11.17 -24.03 -6.48
CA ARG A 140 12.40 -24.33 -7.23
C ARG A 140 12.54 -23.53 -8.51
N ASN A 141 11.44 -22.94 -8.99
CA ASN A 141 11.38 -22.20 -10.25
C ASN A 141 10.20 -21.22 -10.26
N HIS A 142 10.19 -20.32 -11.23
CA HIS A 142 9.14 -19.31 -11.39
C HIS A 142 7.74 -19.90 -11.66
N GLN A 143 7.63 -21.09 -12.24
CA GLN A 143 6.32 -21.72 -12.45
C GLN A 143 5.68 -22.12 -11.12
N GLU A 144 6.47 -22.64 -10.18
CA GLU A 144 6.02 -22.96 -8.82
C GLU A 144 5.64 -21.69 -8.05
N VAL A 145 6.42 -20.61 -8.18
CA VAL A 145 6.06 -19.31 -7.62
C VAL A 145 4.71 -18.84 -8.16
N GLY A 146 4.51 -18.88 -9.48
CA GLY A 146 3.23 -18.51 -10.11
C GLY A 146 2.05 -19.31 -9.57
N LYS A 147 2.19 -20.64 -9.45
CA LYS A 147 1.16 -21.51 -8.86
C LYS A 147 0.85 -21.14 -7.41
N LEU A 148 1.88 -20.85 -6.61
CA LEU A 148 1.69 -20.46 -5.22
C LEU A 148 1.04 -19.07 -5.10
N LYS A 149 1.34 -18.14 -6.00
CA LYS A 149 0.61 -16.86 -6.12
C LYS A 149 -0.87 -17.09 -6.41
N ASP A 150 -1.21 -18.01 -7.31
CA ASP A 150 -2.62 -18.34 -7.62
C ASP A 150 -3.35 -18.92 -6.40
N ILE A 151 -2.68 -19.78 -5.62
CA ILE A 151 -3.24 -20.36 -4.39
C ILE A 151 -3.52 -19.25 -3.37
N TYR A 152 -2.53 -18.40 -3.08
CA TYR A 152 -2.71 -17.32 -2.10
C TYR A 152 -3.74 -16.29 -2.54
N SER A 153 -3.83 -15.99 -3.85
CA SER A 153 -4.87 -15.10 -4.38
C SER A 153 -6.27 -15.64 -4.13
N LYS A 154 -6.47 -16.96 -4.26
CA LYS A 154 -7.75 -17.62 -3.95
C LYS A 154 -8.01 -17.62 -2.44
N LEU A 155 -7.02 -17.96 -1.62
CA LEU A 155 -7.16 -17.99 -0.16
C LEU A 155 -7.53 -16.63 0.41
N LEU A 156 -6.87 -15.55 -0.05
CA LEU A 156 -7.20 -14.18 0.35
C LEU A 156 -8.67 -13.81 0.08
N GLY A 157 -9.24 -14.32 -1.01
CA GLY A 157 -10.66 -14.13 -1.33
C GLY A 157 -11.62 -14.82 -0.37
N ILE A 158 -11.17 -15.88 0.32
CA ILE A 158 -11.97 -16.70 1.23
C ILE A 158 -11.81 -16.23 2.68
N THR A 159 -10.58 -16.11 3.16
CA THR A 159 -10.27 -15.88 4.58
C THR A 159 -10.01 -14.40 4.91
N GLY A 160 -9.62 -13.62 3.90
CA GLY A 160 -9.16 -12.24 4.09
C GLY A 160 -7.70 -12.13 4.58
N PRO A 161 -7.14 -10.91 4.62
CA PRO A 161 -5.72 -10.70 4.90
C PRO A 161 -5.28 -11.13 6.31
N SER A 162 -6.00 -10.73 7.36
CA SER A 162 -5.58 -11.00 8.73
C SER A 162 -5.57 -12.49 9.06
N ALA A 163 -6.67 -13.19 8.74
CA ALA A 163 -6.75 -14.64 8.99
C ALA A 163 -5.74 -15.45 8.16
N LEU A 164 -5.37 -14.98 6.97
CA LEU A 164 -4.30 -15.60 6.19
C LEU A 164 -2.93 -15.39 6.86
N HIS A 165 -2.66 -14.18 7.34
CA HIS A 165 -1.40 -13.87 8.02
C HIS A 165 -1.21 -14.72 9.27
N ASP A 166 -2.25 -14.85 10.10
CA ASP A 166 -2.19 -15.61 11.35
C ASP A 166 -2.03 -17.13 11.14
N ALA A 167 -2.28 -17.63 9.93
CA ALA A 167 -2.18 -19.04 9.57
C ALA A 167 -0.83 -19.44 8.96
N CYS A 168 0.07 -18.48 8.76
CA CYS A 168 1.41 -18.66 8.16
C CYS A 168 2.47 -18.34 9.22
#